data_AF-C4ILZ9-F1
#
_entry.id   AF-C4ILZ9-F1
#
_cell.length_a   1.000
_cell.length_b   1.000
_cell.length_c   1.000
_cell.angle_alpha   90.00
_cell.angle_beta   90.00
_cell.angle_gamma   90.00
#
_symmetry.space_group_name_H-M   'P 1'
#
loop_
_entity.id
_entity.type
_entity.pdbx_description
1 polymer ?
#
loop_
_entity_poly.entity_id
_entity_poly.type
_entity_poly.pdbx_seq_one_letter_code
_entity_poly.pdbx_strand_id
1 'polypeptide(L)'
;MLILKSTRLNNLVAVIIGIIVSRSVILSNISQGLKDCYSRGNEESKIKRIQSFLNNKDIDQESTYEFFVYKLLKSYKSKSNRINVIFDHTTIEDRFVILQFSLKIGKRAVPLWYKVFKYKEQGNKDFKHVNEGLIFLHKVLKNYNYNVVLLADRGFKSIDLFKFIDETLGWNYV
;
A
#
# COMPACT_ATOMS: atom_id res chain seq x y z
N MET A 1 -3.51 19.58 1.53
CA MET A 1 -4.58 19.10 2.43
C MET A 1 -4.02 17.94 3.25
N LEU A 2 -4.12 17.99 4.57
CA LEU A 2 -3.75 16.89 5.46
C LEU A 2 -4.95 15.94 5.56
N ILE A 3 -4.77 14.65 5.22
CA ILE A 3 -5.86 13.67 5.24
C ILE A 3 -6.28 13.27 6.66
N LEU A 4 -5.39 13.46 7.64
CA LEU A 4 -5.64 13.10 9.03
C LEU A 4 -5.63 14.35 9.91
N LYS A 5 -6.53 14.38 10.91
CA LYS A 5 -6.47 15.33 12.03
C LYS A 5 -5.11 15.22 12.73
N SER A 6 -4.60 16.33 13.27
CA SER A 6 -3.26 16.40 13.91
C SER A 6 -2.97 15.24 14.88
N THR A 7 -3.90 14.94 15.79
CA THR A 7 -3.75 13.83 16.75
C THR A 7 -3.59 12.46 16.08
N ARG A 8 -4.35 12.22 14.99
CA ARG A 8 -4.28 10.95 14.24
C ARG A 8 -2.98 10.84 13.46
N LEU A 9 -2.53 11.94 12.86
CA LEU A 9 -1.23 11.98 12.20
C LEU A 9 -0.08 11.73 13.18
N ASN A 10 -0.12 12.34 14.36
CA ASN A 10 0.89 12.13 15.41
C ASN A 10 0.95 10.66 15.83
N ASN A 11 -0.20 10.00 15.97
CA ASN A 11 -0.24 8.56 16.25
C ASN A 11 0.32 7.74 15.07
N LEU A 12 0.00 8.08 13.82
CA LEU A 12 0.56 7.41 12.64
C LEU A 12 2.09 7.51 12.60
N VAL A 13 2.63 8.72 12.76
CA VAL A 13 4.06 8.99 12.77
C VAL A 13 4.74 8.21 13.89
N ALA A 14 4.17 8.23 15.09
CA ALA A 14 4.69 7.46 16.21
C ALA A 14 4.69 5.95 15.92
N VAL A 15 3.61 5.39 15.40
CA VAL A 15 3.56 3.96 15.05
C VAL A 15 4.63 3.60 14.02
N ILE A 16 4.82 4.41 12.98
CA ILE A 16 5.87 4.18 11.97
C ILE A 16 7.27 4.24 12.58
N ILE A 17 7.57 5.26 13.39
CA ILE A 17 8.85 5.37 14.10
C ILE A 17 9.05 4.15 15.01
N GLY A 18 8.02 3.75 15.75
CA GLY A 18 8.07 2.60 16.63
C GLY A 18 8.34 1.30 15.88
N ILE A 19 7.75 1.09 14.70
CA ILE A 19 8.05 -0.06 13.82
C ILE A 19 9.52 -0.04 13.39
N ILE A 20 10.04 1.12 12.97
CA ILE A 20 11.43 1.25 12.49
C ILE A 20 12.43 0.99 13.62
N VAL A 21 12.20 1.60 14.79
CA VAL A 21 13.10 1.51 15.95
C VAL A 21 13.06 0.11 16.55
N SER A 22 11.87 -0.48 16.72
CA SER A 22 11.72 -1.83 17.27
C SER A 22 12.02 -2.94 16.25
N ARG A 23 12.07 -2.60 14.96
CA ARG A 23 12.15 -3.54 13.83
C ARG A 23 11.07 -4.62 13.91
N SER A 24 9.88 -4.26 14.41
CA SER A 24 8.79 -5.18 14.69
C SER A 24 7.44 -4.54 14.41
N VAL A 25 6.48 -5.36 14.01
CA VAL A 25 5.07 -4.98 13.88
C VAL A 25 4.24 -5.42 15.09
N ILE A 26 4.87 -6.03 16.09
CA ILE A 26 4.21 -6.47 17.33
C ILE A 26 4.01 -5.25 18.24
N LEU A 27 2.77 -5.03 18.70
CA LEU A 27 2.40 -3.81 19.43
C LEU A 27 3.18 -3.58 20.73
N SER A 28 3.50 -4.64 21.47
CA SER A 28 4.36 -4.55 22.66
C SER A 28 5.76 -4.05 22.29
N ASN A 29 6.38 -4.63 21.27
CA ASN A 29 7.71 -4.24 20.81
C ASN A 29 7.72 -2.79 20.29
N ILE A 30 6.69 -2.38 19.55
CA ILE A 30 6.51 -0.98 19.10
C ILE A 30 6.40 -0.05 20.32
N SER A 31 5.58 -0.42 21.30
CA SER A 31 5.39 0.34 22.54
C SER A 31 6.70 0.53 23.31
N GLN A 32 7.49 -0.54 23.44
CA GLN A 32 8.81 -0.50 24.08
C GLN A 32 9.80 0.35 23.29
N GLY A 33 9.81 0.23 21.96
CA GLY A 33 10.66 1.02 21.07
C GLY A 33 10.37 2.53 21.13
N LEU A 34 9.12 2.92 21.40
CA LEU A 34 8.71 4.31 21.51
C LEU A 34 9.08 4.99 22.84
N LYS A 35 9.42 4.21 23.88
CA LYS A 35 9.79 4.71 25.22
C LYS A 35 8.85 5.84 25.69
N ASP A 36 9.34 6.84 26.42
CA ASP A 36 8.52 7.91 27.01
C ASP A 36 8.24 9.08 26.07
N CYS A 37 8.82 9.07 24.87
CA CYS A 37 8.62 10.12 23.87
C CYS A 37 7.20 10.12 23.28
N TYR A 38 6.47 9.00 23.38
CA TYR A 38 5.12 8.86 22.82
C TYR A 38 4.00 9.19 23.83
N SER A 39 4.15 8.75 25.07
CA SER A 39 3.25 9.11 26.17
C SER A 39 3.95 8.89 27.51
N ARG A 40 3.52 9.64 28.53
CA ARG A 40 3.93 9.43 29.93
C ARG A 40 3.22 8.25 30.61
N GLY A 41 2.32 7.56 29.89
CA GLY A 41 1.58 6.42 30.43
C GLY A 41 2.44 5.16 30.49
N ASN A 42 1.96 4.16 31.23
CA ASN A 42 2.60 2.83 31.24
C ASN A 42 2.49 2.13 29.87
N GLU A 43 3.20 1.01 29.71
CA GLU A 43 3.27 0.26 28.45
C GLU A 43 1.90 -0.19 27.94
N GLU A 44 1.02 -0.65 28.84
CA GLU A 44 -0.35 -1.04 28.49
C GLU A 44 -1.17 0.11 27.92
N SER A 45 -1.03 1.31 28.49
CA SER A 45 -1.71 2.51 27.99
C SER A 45 -1.23 2.88 26.59
N LYS A 46 0.07 2.73 26.32
CA LYS A 46 0.67 2.94 24.99
C LYS A 46 0.13 1.92 23.98
N ILE A 47 0.07 0.64 24.35
CA ILE A 47 -0.51 -0.42 23.51
C ILE A 47 -1.97 -0.13 23.19
N LYS A 48 -2.80 0.16 24.21
CA LYS A 48 -4.23 0.50 24.02
C LYS A 48 -4.41 1.69 23.08
N ARG A 49 -3.59 2.74 23.24
CA ARG A 49 -3.63 3.91 22.34
C ARG A 49 -3.31 3.55 20.90
N ILE A 50 -2.30 2.70 20.65
CA ILE A 50 -1.97 2.22 19.31
C ILE A 50 -3.13 1.38 18.75
N GLN A 51 -3.70 0.46 19.54
CA GLN A 51 -4.86 -0.34 19.14
C GLN A 51 -6.07 0.53 18.78
N SER A 52 -6.41 1.52 19.61
CA SER A 52 -7.50 2.45 19.33
C SER A 52 -7.27 3.27 18.07
N PHE A 53 -6.01 3.62 17.77
CA PHE A 53 -5.67 4.28 16.52
C PHE A 53 -5.87 3.35 15.30
N LEU A 54 -5.36 2.12 15.36
CA LEU A 54 -5.47 1.15 14.25
C LEU A 54 -6.92 0.71 13.99
N ASN A 55 -7.76 0.66 15.03
CA ASN A 55 -9.17 0.27 14.94
C ASN A 55 -10.11 1.47 14.70
N ASN A 56 -9.58 2.67 14.46
CA ASN A 56 -10.40 3.86 14.31
C ASN A 56 -11.12 3.86 12.95
N LYS A 57 -12.45 3.68 12.97
CA LYS A 57 -13.30 3.64 11.76
C LYS A 57 -13.38 4.97 11.00
N ASP A 58 -13.04 6.09 11.65
CA ASP A 58 -13.00 7.39 11.00
C ASP A 58 -11.73 7.61 10.16
N ILE A 59 -10.80 6.65 10.17
CA ILE A 59 -9.62 6.66 9.30
C ILE A 59 -9.97 5.87 8.06
N ASP A 60 -10.20 6.60 6.97
CA ASP A 60 -10.27 5.98 5.65
C ASP A 60 -8.85 5.59 5.21
N GLN A 61 -8.61 4.28 5.19
CA GLN A 61 -7.31 3.70 4.89
C GLN A 61 -6.93 3.94 3.42
N GLU A 62 -7.90 3.87 2.51
CA GLU A 62 -7.66 3.98 1.08
C GLU A 62 -7.26 5.40 0.71
N SER A 63 -8.02 6.42 1.12
CA SER A 63 -7.62 7.82 0.87
C SER A 63 -6.34 8.20 1.59
N THR A 64 -6.12 7.72 2.82
CA THR A 64 -4.87 7.95 3.56
C THR A 64 -3.67 7.42 2.78
N TYR A 65 -3.77 6.21 2.25
CA TYR A 65 -2.71 5.61 1.45
C TYR A 65 -2.53 6.31 0.11
N GLU A 66 -3.62 6.66 -0.58
CA GLU A 66 -3.62 7.44 -1.83
C GLU A 66 -2.82 8.73 -1.70
N PHE A 67 -2.94 9.45 -0.57
CA PHE A 67 -2.16 10.65 -0.33
C PHE A 67 -0.65 10.40 -0.29
N PHE A 68 -0.20 9.34 0.37
CA PHE A 68 1.21 9.00 0.42
C PHE A 68 1.73 8.56 -0.95
N VAL A 69 0.92 7.87 -1.73
CA VAL A 69 1.22 7.51 -3.12
C VAL A 69 1.42 8.77 -3.97
N TYR A 70 0.52 9.76 -3.89
CA TYR A 70 0.73 11.04 -4.60
C TYR A 70 1.99 11.76 -4.15
N LYS A 71 2.30 11.75 -2.85
CA LYS A 71 3.52 12.37 -2.31
C LYS A 71 4.78 11.68 -2.85
N LEU A 72 4.77 10.34 -2.91
CA LEU A 72 5.84 9.54 -3.49
C LEU A 72 6.02 9.85 -4.97
N LEU A 73 4.94 9.82 -5.76
CA LEU A 73 5.00 10.06 -7.20
C LEU A 73 5.45 11.49 -7.54
N LYS A 74 5.09 12.48 -6.71
CA LYS A 74 5.53 13.86 -6.88
C LYS A 74 7.03 14.05 -6.65
N SER A 75 7.63 13.30 -5.74
CA SER A 75 9.06 13.37 -5.46
C SER A 75 9.88 12.44 -6.37
N TYR A 76 9.25 11.39 -6.90
CA TYR A 76 9.88 10.45 -7.81
C TYR A 76 10.15 11.09 -9.18
N LYS A 77 11.37 10.92 -9.68
CA LYS A 77 11.79 11.37 -11.01
C LYS A 77 12.35 10.19 -11.79
N SER A 78 11.61 9.70 -12.78
CA SER A 78 12.13 8.68 -13.70
C SER A 78 13.10 9.31 -14.69
N LYS A 79 14.32 8.78 -14.79
CA LYS A 79 15.35 9.26 -15.73
C LYS A 79 14.95 9.05 -17.20
N SER A 80 14.24 7.96 -17.49
CA SER A 80 13.87 7.55 -18.85
C SER A 80 12.39 7.75 -19.14
N ASN A 81 11.68 8.49 -18.29
CA ASN A 81 10.22 8.63 -18.31
C ASN A 81 9.44 7.30 -18.33
N ARG A 82 10.10 6.19 -17.99
CA ARG A 82 9.52 4.84 -17.94
C ARG A 82 9.40 4.39 -16.49
N ILE A 83 8.29 3.76 -16.15
CA ILE A 83 8.11 3.10 -14.85
C ILE A 83 7.67 1.66 -15.07
N ASN A 84 8.19 0.77 -14.23
CA ASN A 84 7.74 -0.62 -14.23
C ASN A 84 6.92 -0.86 -12.96
N VAL A 85 5.68 -1.30 -13.14
CA VAL A 85 4.76 -1.64 -12.06
C VAL A 85 4.59 -3.14 -12.03
N ILE A 86 4.97 -3.76 -10.92
CA ILE A 86 4.84 -5.19 -10.69
C ILE A 86 3.55 -5.43 -9.94
N PHE A 87 2.75 -6.42 -10.34
CA PHE A 87 1.64 -6.87 -9.49
C PHE A 87 1.62 -8.37 -9.32
N ASP A 88 1.28 -8.79 -8.09
CA ASP A 88 1.31 -10.19 -7.68
C ASP A 88 0.36 -10.46 -6.49
N HIS A 89 0.03 -11.73 -6.28
CA HIS A 89 -0.64 -12.22 -5.09
C HIS A 89 0.38 -12.87 -4.13
N THR A 90 0.44 -12.39 -2.89
CA THR A 90 1.26 -12.98 -1.83
C THR A 90 0.37 -13.57 -0.74
N THR A 91 0.61 -14.83 -0.36
CA THR A 91 -0.04 -15.46 0.80
C THR A 91 0.83 -15.30 2.04
N ILE A 92 0.24 -14.88 3.16
CA ILE A 92 0.89 -14.80 4.47
C ILE A 92 0.30 -15.87 5.38
N GLU A 93 1.14 -16.84 5.78
CA GLU A 93 0.84 -17.89 6.77
C GLU A 93 -0.49 -18.64 6.54
N ASP A 94 -0.95 -18.77 5.29
CA ASP A 94 -2.28 -19.31 4.96
C ASP A 94 -3.44 -18.64 5.74
N ARG A 95 -3.24 -17.37 6.13
CA ARG A 95 -4.24 -16.54 6.83
C ARG A 95 -4.75 -15.41 5.96
N PHE A 96 -3.86 -14.81 5.18
CA PHE A 96 -4.19 -13.69 4.32
C PHE A 96 -3.65 -13.89 2.91
N VAL A 97 -4.37 -13.34 1.94
CA VAL A 97 -3.88 -13.16 0.56
C VAL A 97 -3.83 -11.66 0.31
N ILE A 98 -2.72 -11.18 -0.21
CA ILE A 98 -2.50 -9.77 -0.54
C ILE A 98 -2.31 -9.67 -2.05
N LEU A 99 -3.21 -8.97 -2.73
CA LEU A 99 -2.96 -8.47 -4.08
C LEU A 99 -2.22 -7.14 -3.94
N GLN A 100 -1.02 -7.03 -4.51
CA GLN A 100 -0.19 -5.83 -4.38
C GLN A 100 0.29 -5.36 -5.74
N PHE A 101 0.21 -4.05 -5.99
CA PHE A 101 0.84 -3.36 -7.10
C PHE A 101 1.99 -2.51 -6.58
N SER A 102 3.17 -2.64 -7.17
CA SER A 102 4.40 -2.03 -6.66
C SER A 102 5.21 -1.36 -7.76
N LEU A 103 5.71 -0.16 -7.48
CA LEU A 103 6.68 0.52 -8.31
C LEU A 103 8.06 -0.12 -8.12
N LYS A 104 8.67 -0.56 -9.21
CA LYS A 104 10.06 -1.04 -9.18
C LYS A 104 11.03 0.15 -9.12
N ILE A 105 11.80 0.25 -8.05
CA ILE A 105 12.87 1.24 -7.87
C ILE A 105 14.18 0.50 -7.61
N GLY A 106 15.05 0.41 -8.63
CA GLY A 106 16.28 -0.37 -8.56
C GLY A 106 15.98 -1.85 -8.28
N LYS A 107 16.50 -2.36 -7.15
CA LYS A 107 16.26 -3.74 -6.66
C LYS A 107 15.11 -3.84 -5.65
N ARG A 108 14.37 -2.76 -5.41
CA ARG A 108 13.28 -2.70 -4.43
C ARG A 108 11.94 -2.54 -5.15
N ALA A 109 10.90 -3.07 -4.53
CA ALA A 109 9.51 -2.85 -4.92
C ALA A 109 8.86 -1.98 -3.84
N VAL A 110 8.34 -0.81 -4.24
CA VAL A 110 7.63 0.09 -3.35
C VAL A 110 6.13 -0.05 -3.63
N PRO A 111 5.32 -0.54 -2.68
CA PRO A 111 3.89 -0.70 -2.89
C PRO A 111 3.22 0.63 -3.25
N LEU A 112 2.36 0.62 -4.26
CA LEU A 112 1.54 1.74 -4.70
C LEU A 112 0.06 1.52 -4.39
N TRP A 113 -0.39 0.27 -4.39
CA TRP A 113 -1.74 -0.11 -4.00
C TRP A 113 -1.72 -1.56 -3.54
N TYR A 114 -2.60 -1.92 -2.61
CA TYR A 114 -2.76 -3.29 -2.19
C TYR A 114 -4.18 -3.53 -1.68
N LYS A 115 -4.60 -4.79 -1.73
CA LYS A 115 -5.85 -5.27 -1.14
C LYS A 115 -5.60 -6.58 -0.41
N VAL A 116 -6.15 -6.68 0.79
CA VAL A 116 -5.96 -7.83 1.69
C VAL A 116 -7.27 -8.60 1.78
N PHE A 117 -7.18 -9.92 1.64
CA PHE A 117 -8.28 -10.87 1.73
C PHE A 117 -7.97 -11.92 2.78
N LYS A 118 -8.99 -12.58 3.31
CA LYS A 118 -8.77 -13.81 4.08
C LYS A 118 -8.31 -14.93 3.15
N TYR A 119 -7.49 -15.82 3.68
CA TYR A 119 -7.10 -17.02 2.95
C TYR A 119 -8.33 -17.88 2.65
N LYS A 120 -8.38 -18.42 1.42
CA LYS A 120 -9.53 -19.15 0.86
C LYS A 120 -10.86 -18.38 0.83
N GLU A 121 -10.84 -17.05 1.00
CA GLU A 121 -12.00 -16.22 0.75
C GLU A 121 -12.43 -16.36 -0.73
N GLN A 122 -13.71 -16.61 -0.95
CA GLN A 122 -14.24 -16.81 -2.29
C GLN A 122 -14.03 -15.55 -3.14
N GLY A 123 -13.41 -15.73 -4.31
CA GLY A 123 -13.15 -14.64 -5.24
C GLY A 123 -12.00 -13.70 -4.86
N ASN A 124 -11.15 -14.08 -3.89
CA ASN A 124 -9.96 -13.28 -3.52
C ASN A 124 -8.91 -13.13 -4.63
N LYS A 125 -9.05 -13.87 -5.73
CA LYS A 125 -8.22 -13.78 -6.95
C LYS A 125 -9.03 -13.33 -8.18
N ASP A 126 -10.23 -12.81 -7.97
CA ASP A 126 -11.08 -12.35 -9.06
C ASP A 126 -10.44 -11.17 -9.80
N PHE A 127 -10.59 -11.17 -11.12
CA PHE A 127 -10.09 -10.09 -11.98
C PHE A 127 -10.62 -8.70 -11.58
N LYS A 128 -11.82 -8.62 -11.00
CA LYS A 128 -12.39 -7.36 -10.50
C LYS A 128 -11.44 -6.60 -9.57
N HIS A 129 -10.67 -7.30 -8.74
CA HIS A 129 -9.72 -6.68 -7.81
C HIS A 129 -8.45 -6.20 -8.49
N VAL A 130 -8.00 -6.91 -9.52
CA VAL A 130 -6.91 -6.45 -10.39
C VAL A 130 -7.35 -5.18 -11.13
N ASN A 131 -8.58 -5.16 -11.64
CA ASN A 131 -9.15 -4.01 -12.32
C ASN A 131 -9.26 -2.78 -11.40
N GLU A 132 -9.72 -2.96 -10.15
CA GLU A 132 -9.73 -1.90 -9.12
C GLU A 132 -8.32 -1.28 -8.93
N GLY A 133 -7.31 -2.13 -8.76
CA GLY A 133 -5.92 -1.67 -8.60
C GLY A 133 -5.39 -0.93 -9.83
N LEU A 134 -5.69 -1.41 -11.04
CA LEU A 134 -5.30 -0.75 -12.29
C LEU A 134 -5.99 0.62 -12.47
N ILE A 135 -7.28 0.72 -12.16
CA ILE A 135 -8.03 1.98 -12.19
C ILE A 135 -7.42 2.99 -11.21
N PHE A 136 -7.10 2.54 -9.99
CA PHE A 136 -6.41 3.37 -9.00
C PHE A 136 -5.08 3.88 -9.53
N LEU A 137 -4.25 2.99 -10.09
CA LEU A 137 -2.95 3.35 -10.66
C LEU A 137 -3.10 4.35 -11.81
N HIS A 138 -4.08 4.14 -12.69
CA HIS A 138 -4.34 5.05 -13.81
C HIS A 138 -4.70 6.45 -13.31
N LYS A 139 -5.59 6.53 -12.30
CA LYS A 139 -5.97 7.79 -11.65
C LYS A 139 -4.76 8.55 -11.10
N VAL A 140 -3.83 7.87 -10.40
CA VAL A 140 -2.69 8.54 -9.76
C VAL A 140 -1.54 8.83 -10.74
N LEU A 141 -1.37 8.04 -11.80
CA LEU A 141 -0.26 8.16 -12.76
C LEU A 141 -0.57 9.09 -13.95
N LYS A 142 -1.84 9.32 -14.30
CA LYS A 142 -2.23 10.08 -15.50
C LYS A 142 -1.57 11.46 -15.62
N ASN A 143 -1.24 12.10 -14.49
CA ASN A 143 -0.67 13.44 -14.46
C ASN A 143 0.85 13.49 -14.68
N TYR A 144 1.52 12.33 -14.73
CA TYR A 144 2.99 12.26 -14.76
C TYR A 144 3.57 11.87 -16.13
N ASN A 145 2.71 11.65 -17.14
CA ASN A 145 3.08 11.28 -18.51
C ASN A 145 4.15 10.18 -18.62
N TYR A 146 4.12 9.21 -17.71
CA TYR A 146 5.08 8.10 -17.71
C TYR A 146 4.69 7.04 -18.75
N ASN A 147 5.69 6.46 -19.41
CA ASN A 147 5.53 5.19 -20.11
C ASN A 147 5.48 4.06 -19.07
N VAL A 148 4.27 3.59 -18.78
CA VAL A 148 4.01 2.54 -17.78
C VAL A 148 4.17 1.18 -18.42
N VAL A 149 4.91 0.29 -17.75
CA VAL A 149 5.03 -1.12 -18.11
C VAL A 149 4.60 -1.99 -16.95
N LEU A 150 3.55 -2.76 -17.15
CA LEU A 150 3.05 -3.74 -16.20
C LEU A 150 3.89 -5.02 -16.29
N LEU A 151 4.25 -5.58 -15.14
CA LEU A 151 4.98 -6.83 -15.02
C LEU A 151 4.16 -7.79 -14.14
N ALA A 152 3.77 -8.95 -14.68
CA ALA A 152 3.01 -9.95 -13.94
C ALA A 152 3.32 -11.37 -14.41
N ASP A 153 3.07 -12.35 -13.55
CA ASP A 153 3.22 -13.76 -13.93
C ASP A 153 2.03 -14.25 -14.78
N ARG A 154 2.24 -15.38 -15.46
CA ARG A 154 1.27 -16.11 -16.28
C ARG A 154 0.00 -16.50 -15.54
N GLY A 155 -0.01 -16.46 -14.21
CA GLY A 155 -1.21 -16.66 -13.39
C GLY A 155 -2.31 -15.61 -13.64
N PHE A 156 -1.97 -14.47 -14.25
CA PHE A 156 -2.92 -13.38 -14.55
C PHE A 156 -3.42 -13.37 -16.00
N LYS A 157 -3.23 -14.46 -16.76
CA LYS A 157 -3.66 -14.56 -18.16
C LYS A 157 -5.20 -14.52 -18.28
N SER A 158 -5.73 -13.32 -18.48
CA SER A 158 -7.13 -13.08 -18.80
C SER A 158 -7.22 -12.21 -20.05
N ILE A 159 -8.11 -12.58 -20.98
CA ILE A 159 -8.40 -11.78 -22.18
C ILE A 159 -8.91 -10.39 -21.77
N ASP A 160 -9.73 -10.33 -20.71
CA ASP A 160 -10.28 -9.08 -20.20
C ASP A 160 -9.20 -8.16 -19.63
N LEU A 161 -8.15 -8.72 -19.02
CA LEU A 161 -7.01 -7.94 -18.53
C LEU A 161 -6.27 -7.27 -19.68
N PHE A 162 -5.89 -8.04 -20.70
CA PHE A 162 -5.16 -7.51 -21.85
C PHE A 162 -5.99 -6.47 -22.59
N LYS A 163 -7.27 -6.76 -22.83
CA LYS A 163 -8.20 -5.81 -23.44
C LYS A 163 -8.30 -4.51 -22.65
N PHE A 164 -8.42 -4.58 -21.33
CA PHE A 164 -8.48 -3.40 -20.48
C PHE A 164 -7.19 -2.58 -20.54
N ILE A 165 -6.02 -3.24 -20.51
CA ILE A 165 -4.72 -2.57 -20.61
C ILE A 165 -4.59 -1.86 -21.96
N ASP A 166 -4.88 -2.54 -23.06
CA ASP A 166 -4.70 -2.03 -24.42
C ASP A 166 -5.71 -0.93 -24.77
N GLU A 167 -6.99 -1.17 -24.51
CA GLU A 167 -8.07 -0.27 -24.96
C GLU A 167 -8.33 0.90 -23.99
N THR A 168 -8.08 0.71 -22.69
CA THR A 168 -8.42 1.73 -21.67
C THR A 168 -7.20 2.44 -21.10
N LEU A 169 -6.13 1.69 -20.78
CA LEU A 169 -4.96 2.26 -20.09
C LEU A 169 -3.91 2.79 -21.07
N GLY A 170 -3.76 2.14 -22.24
CA GLY A 170 -2.70 2.43 -23.20
C GLY A 170 -1.30 2.15 -22.65
N TRP A 171 -1.17 1.13 -21.78
CA TRP A 171 0.10 0.76 -21.14
C TRP A 171 0.74 -0.44 -21.78
N ASN A 172 2.06 -0.57 -21.63
CA ASN A 172 2.78 -1.77 -22.06
C ASN A 172 2.72 -2.85 -20.98
N TYR A 173 2.91 -4.11 -21.34
CA TYR A 173 3.00 -5.22 -20.38
C TYR A 173 4.03 -6.27 -20.81
N VAL A 174 4.55 -7.02 -19.83
CA VAL A 174 5.47 -8.17 -19.99
C VAL A 174 5.04 -9.29 -19.07
#